data_AF-A0A537ULJ8-F1
#
_entry.id   AF-A0A537ULJ8-F1
#
_cell.length_a   1.000
_cell.length_b   1.000
_cell.length_c   1.000
_cell.angle_alpha   90.00
_cell.angle_beta   90.00
_cell.angle_gamma   90.00
#
_symmetry.space_group_name_H-M   'P 1'
#
loop_
_entity.id
_entity.type
_entity.pdbx_description
1 polymer ?
#
loop_
_entity_poly.entity_id
_entity_poly.type
_entity_poly.pdbx_seq_one_letter_code
_entity_poly.pdbx_strand_id
1 'polypeptide(L)' 'MRPPHPGAFIREEILSELGLTVAHTAEILKVRRATLSDLLNGNAALSPEMA' A
#
# COMPACT_ATOMS: atom_id res chain seq x y z
N MET A 1 21.55 9.93 -0.22
CA MET A 1 20.10 9.98 0.13
C MET A 1 19.47 8.66 -0.27
N ARG A 2 18.67 8.03 0.60
CA ARG A 2 17.89 6.83 0.24
C ARG A 2 16.49 7.29 -0.14
N PRO A 3 15.92 6.81 -1.25
CA PRO A 3 14.55 7.15 -1.60
C PRO A 3 13.59 6.68 -0.49
N PRO A 4 12.51 7.42 -0.22
CA PRO A 4 11.51 6.99 0.74
C PRO A 4 10.84 5.70 0.26
N HIS A 5 10.36 4.90 1.22
CA HIS A 5 9.59 3.71 0.90
C HIS A 5 8.28 4.09 0.17
N PRO A 6 7.91 3.42 -0.94
CA PRO A 6 6.74 3.80 -1.74
C PRO A 6 5.41 3.69 -0.98
N GLY A 7 5.34 2.83 0.03
CA GLY A 7 4.14 2.61 0.82
C GLY A 7 3.57 3.85 1.53
N ALA A 8 4.44 4.77 1.97
CA ALA A 8 3.98 6.02 2.59
C ALA A 8 3.25 6.90 1.58
N PHE A 9 3.84 7.07 0.38
CA PHE A 9 3.24 7.80 -0.73
C PHE A 9 1.87 7.21 -1.13
N ILE A 10 1.79 5.88 -1.29
CA ILE A 10 0.52 5.22 -1.66
C ILE A 10 -0.55 5.43 -0.59
N ARG A 11 -0.19 5.41 0.70
CA ARG A 11 -1.15 5.65 1.79
C ARG A 11 -1.71 7.06 1.76
N GLU A 12 -0.84 8.05 1.61
CA GLU A 12 -1.21 9.46 1.68
C GLU A 12 -1.94 9.88 0.40
N GLU A 13 -1.27 9.76 -0.73
CA GLU A 13 -1.73 10.34 -2.00
C GLU A 13 -2.84 9.53 -2.68
N ILE A 14 -3.04 8.26 -2.30
CA ILE A 14 -4.04 7.39 -2.92
C ILE A 14 -5.12 6.98 -1.92
N LEU A 15 -4.76 6.29 -0.83
CA LEU A 15 -5.80 5.77 0.08
C LEU A 15 -6.50 6.90 0.84
N SER A 16 -5.74 7.86 1.37
CA SER A 16 -6.31 8.94 2.18
C SER A 16 -7.10 9.91 1.32
N GLU A 17 -6.53 10.34 0.18
CA GLU A 17 -7.20 11.23 -0.77
C GLU A 17 -8.49 10.63 -1.36
N LEU A 18 -8.52 9.32 -1.62
CA LEU A 18 -9.72 8.64 -2.13
C LEU A 18 -10.65 8.13 -1.03
N GLY A 19 -10.34 8.36 0.25
CA GLY A 19 -11.13 7.85 1.38
C GLY A 19 -11.22 6.32 1.45
N LEU A 20 -10.23 5.61 0.89
CA LEU A 20 -10.20 4.16 0.83
C LEU A 20 -9.63 3.56 2.12
N THR A 21 -10.32 2.55 2.65
CA THR A 21 -9.79 1.76 3.76
C THR A 21 -8.83 0.69 3.25
N VAL A 22 -7.82 0.35 4.06
CA VAL A 22 -6.87 -0.74 3.73
C VAL A 22 -7.58 -2.06 3.45
N ALA A 23 -8.67 -2.36 4.15
CA ALA A 23 -9.44 -3.58 3.94
C ALA A 23 -10.11 -3.58 2.56
N HIS A 24 -10.81 -2.50 2.22
CA HIS A 24 -11.49 -2.37 0.94
C HIS A 24 -10.51 -2.35 -0.25
N THR A 25 -9.39 -1.63 -0.13
CA THR A 25 -8.35 -1.62 -1.18
C THR A 25 -7.74 -3.00 -1.38
N ALA A 26 -7.49 -3.75 -0.31
CA ALA A 26 -6.96 -5.11 -0.41
C ALA A 26 -7.92 -6.05 -1.15
N GLU A 27 -9.24 -5.90 -0.94
CA GLU A 27 -10.27 -6.65 -1.68
C GLU A 27 -10.25 -6.30 -3.18
N ILE A 28 -10.20 -5.02 -3.52
CA ILE A 28 -10.13 -4.54 -4.92
C ILE A 28 -8.89 -5.11 -5.62
N LEU A 29 -7.73 -5.03 -4.97
CA LEU A 29 -6.46 -5.51 -5.48
C LEU A 29 -6.30 -7.04 -5.39
N LYS A 30 -7.27 -7.74 -4.79
CA LYS A 30 -7.26 -9.20 -4.59
C LYS A 30 -6.01 -9.69 -3.84
N VAL A 31 -5.56 -8.92 -2.86
CA VAL A 31 -4.44 -9.26 -1.98
C VAL A 31 -4.92 -9.45 -0.55
N ARG A 32 -4.09 -10.06 0.30
CA ARG A 32 -4.38 -10.11 1.74
C ARG A 32 -4.25 -8.70 2.33
N ARG A 33 -5.18 -8.33 3.22
CA ARG A 33 -5.12 -7.05 3.96
C ARG A 33 -3.77 -6.84 4.67
N ALA A 34 -3.21 -7.90 5.26
CA ALA A 34 -1.91 -7.84 5.93
C ALA A 34 -0.78 -7.46 4.96
N THR A 35 -0.75 -8.08 3.78
CA THR A 35 0.24 -7.78 2.73
C THR A 35 0.18 -6.31 2.31
N LEU A 36 -1.01 -5.78 2.04
CA LEU A 36 -1.16 -4.36 1.71
C LEU A 36 -0.75 -3.47 2.89
N SER A 37 -1.12 -3.83 4.12
CA SER A 37 -0.71 -3.09 5.31
C SER A 37 0.81 -3.05 5.50
N ASP A 38 1.50 -4.16 5.27
CA ASP A 38 2.96 -4.23 5.40
C ASP A 38 3.65 -3.33 4.38
N LEU A 39 3.18 -3.32 3.12
CA LEU A 39 3.64 -2.40 2.09
C LEU A 39 3.42 -0.93 2.52
N LEU A 40 2.18 -0.58 2.89
CA LEU A 40 1.81 0.79 3.26
C LEU A 40 2.49 1.30 4.54
N ASN A 41 3.06 0.42 5.36
CA ASN A 41 3.82 0.77 6.57
C ASN A 41 5.34 0.73 6.36
N GLY A 42 5.82 0.34 5.18
CA GLY A 42 7.27 0.22 4.92
C GLY A 42 7.91 -1.07 5.44
N ASN A 43 7.10 -2.06 5.79
CA ASN A 43 7.56 -3.36 6.30
C ASN A 43 7.74 -4.40 5.18
N ALA A 44 7.24 -4.13 3.97
CA ALA A 44 7.39 -4.99 2.80
C ALA A 44 7.68 -4.17 1.55
N ALA A 45 8.56 -4.68 0.68
CA ALA A 45 8.83 -4.08 -0.62
C ALA A 45 7.63 -4.24 -1.57
N LEU A 46 7.52 -3.35 -2.56
CA LEU A 46 6.57 -3.51 -3.67
C LEU A 46 7.07 -4.62 -4.59
N SER A 47 6.34 -5.73 -4.68
CA SER A 47 6.69 -6.84 -5.58
C SER A 47 6.24 -6.55 -7.01
N PRO A 48 6.85 -7.18 -8.03
CA PRO A 48 6.41 -7.04 -9.42
C PRO A 48 4.95 -7.45 -9.66
N GLU A 49 4.43 -8.40 -8.88
CA GLU A 49 3.04 -8.85 -8.97
C GLU A 49 2.04 -7.83 -8.38
N MET A 50 2.52 -6.90 -7.55
CA MET A 50 1.73 -5.81 -6.97
C MET A 50 1.82 -4.49 -7.75
N ALA A 51 2.80 -4.36 -8.66
CA ALA A 51 3.04 -3.17 -9.47
C ALA A 51 2.29 -3.23 -10.81
#